data_AF-A0A3P8JD95-F1
#
_entry.id   AF-A0A3P8JD95-F1
#
_cell.length_a   1.000
_cell.length_b   1.000
_cell.length_c   1.000
_cell.angle_alpha   90.00
_cell.angle_beta   90.00
_cell.angle_gamma   90.00
#
_symmetry.space_group_name_H-M   'P 1'
#
loop_
_entity.id
_entity.type
_entity.pdbx_description
1 polymer ?
#
loop_
_entity_poly.entity_id
_entity_poly.type
_entity_poly.pdbx_seq_one_letter_code
_entity_poly.pdbx_strand_id
1 'polypeptide(L)' 'MSRTHIFAAALLTAAFSGQSMAEGIHSFSQAKAAGVKVNADAPGDFYCGCKIDWQGKKRRHQSTILRL' A
#
# COMPACT_ATOMS: atom_id res chain seq x y z
N MET A 1 -4.91 -33.95 33.32
CA MET A 1 -4.77 -32.49 33.49
C MET A 1 -3.93 -31.82 32.40
N SER A 2 -2.75 -32.33 31.96
CA SER A 2 -1.95 -31.64 30.91
C SER A 2 -2.65 -31.50 29.55
N ARG A 3 -3.43 -32.51 29.11
CA ARG A 3 -4.14 -32.50 27.82
C ARG A 3 -5.15 -31.34 27.71
N THR A 4 -5.79 -30.97 28.81
CA THR A 4 -6.79 -29.89 28.86
C THR A 4 -6.13 -28.51 28.68
N HIS A 5 -4.93 -28.32 29.21
CA HIS A 5 -4.17 -27.08 29.04
C HIS A 5 -3.64 -26.91 27.61
N ILE A 6 -3.33 -28.01 26.92
CA ILE A 6 -2.92 -27.98 25.50
C ILE A 6 -4.07 -27.48 24.62
N PHE A 7 -5.29 -27.96 24.85
CA PHE A 7 -6.46 -27.49 24.09
C PHE A 7 -6.78 -26.02 24.38
N ALA A 8 -6.69 -25.60 25.64
CA ALA A 8 -6.91 -24.20 26.01
C ALA A 8 -5.87 -23.27 25.37
N ALA A 9 -4.59 -23.67 25.37
CA ALA A 9 -3.52 -22.91 24.73
C ALA A 9 -3.72 -22.81 23.21
N ALA A 10 -4.12 -23.90 22.55
CA ALA A 10 -4.39 -23.91 21.11
C ALA A 10 -5.57 -22.99 20.74
N LEU A 11 -6.65 -23.00 21.53
CA LEU A 11 -7.81 -22.12 21.34
C LEU A 11 -7.45 -20.64 21.53
N LEU A 12 -6.62 -20.33 22.53
CA LEU A 12 -6.12 -18.97 22.76
C LEU A 12 -5.25 -18.49 21.60
N THR A 13 -4.33 -19.31 21.08
CA THR A 13 -3.53 -18.93 19.91
C THR A 13 -4.37 -18.75 18.65
N ALA A 14 -5.40 -19.57 18.46
CA ALA A 14 -6.31 -19.44 17.31
C ALA A 14 -7.14 -18.14 17.38
N ALA A 15 -7.65 -17.79 18.56
CA ALA A 15 -8.46 -16.57 18.76
C ALA A 15 -7.66 -15.27 18.56
N PHE A 16 -6.34 -15.30 18.78
CA PHE A 16 -5.43 -14.18 18.53
C PHE A 16 -4.74 -14.21 17.16
N SER A 17 -5.10 -15.16 16.29
CA SER A 17 -4.62 -15.16 14.89
C SER A 17 -5.12 -13.89 14.21
N GLY A 18 -4.20 -12.97 13.97
CA GLY A 18 -4.49 -11.57 13.64
C GLY A 18 -5.55 -11.42 12.56
N GLN A 19 -6.58 -10.64 12.87
CA GLN A 19 -7.42 -10.05 11.85
C GLN A 19 -6.50 -9.14 11.00
N SER A 20 -6.06 -9.65 9.85
CA SER A 20 -5.45 -8.80 8.84
C SER A 20 -6.54 -7.84 8.38
N MET A 21 -6.58 -6.65 8.96
CA MET A 21 -7.35 -5.53 8.44
C MET A 21 -6.76 -5.24 7.06
N ALA A 22 -7.30 -5.87 6.03
CA ALA A 22 -7.14 -5.39 4.69
C ALA A 22 -7.91 -4.07 4.66
N GLU A 23 -7.23 -2.98 5.01
CA GLU A 23 -7.70 -1.62 4.78
C GLU A 23 -7.82 -1.49 3.26
N GLY A 24 -8.97 -1.90 2.73
CA GLY A 24 -9.26 -1.97 1.33
C GLY A 24 -9.34 -0.56 0.76
N ILE A 25 -9.06 -0.45 -0.54
CA ILE A 25 -9.30 0.80 -1.26
C ILE A 25 -10.79 0.85 -1.58
N HIS A 26 -11.55 1.62 -0.81
CA HIS A 26 -13.00 1.78 -0.94
C HIS A 26 -13.41 3.01 -1.75
N SER A 27 -12.45 3.80 -2.20
CA SER A 27 -12.70 5.01 -2.97
C SER A 27 -11.60 5.28 -4.00
N PHE A 28 -11.97 6.00 -5.05
CA PHE A 28 -11.04 6.41 -6.09
C PHE A 28 -9.94 7.34 -5.55
N SER A 29 -10.22 8.13 -4.51
CA SER A 29 -9.22 8.99 -3.86
C SER A 29 -8.16 8.17 -3.11
N GLN A 30 -8.57 7.12 -2.40
CA GLN A 30 -7.66 6.15 -1.78
C GLN A 30 -6.83 5.43 -2.85
N ALA A 31 -7.44 5.02 -3.96
CA ALA A 31 -6.76 4.36 -5.08
C ALA A 31 -5.63 5.23 -5.64
N LYS A 32 -5.91 6.52 -5.84
CA LYS A 32 -4.90 7.48 -6.30
C LYS A 32 -3.75 7.65 -5.31
N ALA A 33 -4.05 7.71 -4.01
CA ALA A 33 -3.02 7.85 -2.98
C ALA A 33 -2.12 6.61 -2.89
N ALA A 34 -2.70 5.40 -2.96
CA ALA A 34 -1.94 4.16 -3.01
C ALA A 34 -1.10 4.06 -4.30
N GLY A 35 -1.68 4.52 -5.43
CA GLY A 35 -1.00 4.55 -6.72
C GLY A 35 0.27 5.40 -6.73
N VAL A 36 0.29 6.54 -6.03
CA VAL A 36 1.51 7.37 -5.86
C VAL A 36 2.63 6.55 -5.21
N LYS A 37 2.30 5.78 -4.15
CA LYS A 37 3.29 5.00 -3.40
C LYS A 37 3.85 3.83 -4.21
N VAL A 38 3.01 3.12 -4.95
CA VAL A 38 3.45 1.98 -5.79
C VAL A 38 4.29 2.44 -6.98
N ASN A 39 4.08 3.65 -7.49
CA ASN A 39 4.80 4.20 -8.63
C ASN A 39 5.91 5.19 -8.23
N ALA A 40 6.33 5.21 -6.95
CA ALA A 40 7.35 6.13 -6.46
C ALA A 40 8.68 5.94 -7.19
N ASP A 41 9.03 4.68 -7.48
CA ASP A 41 10.29 4.28 -8.13
C ASP A 41 10.12 3.86 -9.59
N ALA A 42 8.97 4.18 -10.20
CA ALA A 42 8.73 3.84 -11.59
C ALA A 42 9.71 4.61 -12.52
N PRO A 43 10.27 3.98 -13.56
CA PRO A 43 11.28 4.60 -14.42
C PRO A 43 10.72 5.74 -15.29
N GLY A 44 9.40 5.80 -15.45
CA GLY A 44 8.73 6.80 -16.26
C GLY A 44 7.21 6.66 -16.19
N ASP A 45 6.52 7.61 -16.83
CA ASP A 45 5.08 7.53 -16.98
C ASP A 45 4.65 6.46 -17.99
N PHE A 46 3.37 6.08 -17.92
CA PHE A 46 2.82 4.97 -18.70
C PHE A 46 2.87 5.20 -20.23
N TYR A 47 2.80 6.45 -20.68
CA TYR A 47 2.67 6.76 -22.11
C TYR A 47 4.00 7.16 -22.76
N CYS A 48 4.68 8.19 -22.24
CA CYS A 48 5.91 8.72 -22.87
C CYS A 48 7.20 8.18 -22.24
N GLY A 49 7.11 7.36 -21.19
CA GLY A 49 8.27 6.93 -20.41
C GLY A 49 8.97 8.09 -19.71
N CYS A 50 8.32 9.25 -19.61
CA CYS A 50 8.93 10.45 -19.05
C CYS A 50 9.00 10.32 -17.53
N LYS A 51 10.17 10.63 -16.94
CA LYS A 51 10.33 10.61 -15.48
C LYS A 51 9.26 11.46 -14.80
N ILE A 52 8.62 10.88 -13.79
CA ILE A 52 7.61 11.52 -12.95
C ILE A 52 8.29 11.98 -11.67
N ASP A 53 8.10 13.25 -11.33
CA ASP A 53 8.42 13.78 -10.02
C ASP A 53 7.14 13.87 -9.19
N TRP A 54 7.13 13.16 -8.07
CA TRP A 54 6.02 13.14 -7.13
C TRP A 54 6.19 14.26 -6.09
N GLN A 55 5.28 15.22 -6.07
CA GLN A 55 5.19 16.25 -5.02
C GLN A 55 3.97 15.96 -4.14
N GLY A 56 4.14 15.14 -3.12
CA GLY A 56 3.04 14.61 -2.33
C GLY A 56 2.10 13.75 -3.19
N LYS A 57 0.80 14.10 -3.27
CA LYS A 57 -0.21 13.35 -4.04
C LYS A 57 -0.32 13.78 -5.51
N LYS A 58 0.52 14.71 -5.97
CA LYS A 58 0.47 15.26 -7.33
C LYS A 58 1.65 14.76 -8.16
N ARG A 59 1.36 14.37 -9.40
CA ARG A 59 2.38 14.02 -10.40
C ARG A 59 2.72 15.24 -11.25
N ARG A 60 3.99 15.41 -11.57
CA ARG A 60 4.45 16.34 -12.61
C ARG A 60 5.49 15.64 -13.46
N HIS A 61 5.44 15.85 -14.77
CA HIS A 61 6.50 15.36 -15.64
C HIS A 61 7.74 16.22 -15.42
N GLN A 62 8.92 15.60 -15.36
CA GLN A 62 10.18 16.33 -15.24
C GLN A 62 10.37 17.34 -16.39
N SER A 63 9.86 17.01 -17.58
CA SER A 63 9.79 17.92 -18.75
C SER A 63 9.03 19.22 -18.46
N THR A 64 8.09 19.21 -17.51
CA THR A 64 7.35 20.41 -17.05
C THR A 64 8.03 21.11 -15.87
N ILE A 65 8.89 20.42 -15.10
CA ILE A 65 9.67 21.05 -14.02
C ILE A 65 10.81 21.87 -14.59
N LEU A 66 11.55 21.32 -15.56
CA LEU A 66 12.72 21.98 -16.14
C LEU A 66 12.37 23.21 -17.00
N ARG A 67 11.08 23.45 -17.25
CA ARG A 67 10.57 24.61 -18.01
C ARG A 67 10.11 25.77 -17.11
N LEU A 68 10.27 25.67 -15.80
CA LEU A 68 10.08 26.74 -14.82
C LEU A 68 11.43 27.14 -14.23
#